data_AF-A0A9X2SUV8-F1
#
_entry.id   AF-A0A9X2SUV8-F1
#
_cell.length_a   1.000
_cell.length_b   1.000
_cell.length_c   1.000
_cell.angle_alpha   90.00
_cell.angle_beta   90.00
_cell.angle_gamma   90.00
#
_symmetry.space_group_name_H-M   'P 1'
#
loop_
_entity.id
_entity.type
_entity.pdbx_description
1 polymer ?
#
loop_
_entity_poly.entity_id
_entity_poly.type
_entity_poly.pdbx_seq_one_letter_code
_entity_poly.pdbx_strand_id
1 'polypeptide(L)'
;IPWPLGAFDNRRSFTSIDNLCYVVEGLLTREVASGIYHMGDDEALSTNELIALMCRALGRRPHIWKMNRGVMEFCARFGTLLHLPLNEERLRKLTENYVVSNAKIKGA
;
A
#
# COMPACT_ATOMS: atom_id res chain seq x y z
N ILE A 1 12.05 -2.07 12.69
CA ILE A 1 10.72 -1.53 13.06
C ILE A 1 9.84 -2.73 13.33
N PRO A 2 9.30 -2.89 14.56
CA PRO A 2 8.38 -3.98 14.85
C PRO A 2 7.07 -3.77 14.08
N TRP A 3 6.62 -4.79 13.36
CA TRP A 3 5.40 -4.78 12.56
C TRP A 3 4.41 -5.82 13.09
N PRO A 4 3.37 -5.41 13.84
CA PRO A 4 2.46 -6.34 14.52
C PRO A 4 1.40 -6.99 13.60
N LEU A 5 1.18 -6.43 12.41
CA LEU A 5 0.11 -6.83 11.50
C LEU A 5 0.56 -7.89 10.47
N GLY A 6 1.60 -8.68 10.78
CA GLY A 6 2.16 -9.70 9.88
C GLY A 6 1.22 -10.85 9.52
N ALA A 7 0.09 -10.97 10.22
CA ALA A 7 -0.95 -11.95 9.90
C ALA A 7 -1.91 -11.48 8.80
N PHE A 8 -1.86 -10.20 8.42
CA PHE A 8 -2.63 -9.63 7.33
C PHE A 8 -1.80 -9.71 6.04
N ASP A 9 -2.41 -10.22 4.97
CA ASP A 9 -1.79 -10.40 3.66
C ASP A 9 -2.50 -9.52 2.64
N ASN A 10 -2.37 -8.21 2.83
CA ASN A 10 -2.92 -7.23 1.92
C ASN A 10 -2.05 -7.16 0.65
N ARG A 11 -2.59 -6.69 -0.46
CA ARG A 11 -1.87 -6.41 -1.71
C ARG A 11 -2.17 -5.00 -2.17
N ARG A 12 -1.13 -4.24 -2.52
CA ARG A 12 -1.28 -2.87 -3.03
C ARG A 12 -0.40 -2.59 -4.22
N SER A 13 -0.95 -1.88 -5.20
CA SER A 13 -0.16 -1.28 -6.27
C SER A 13 0.67 -0.14 -5.70
N PHE A 14 1.96 -0.14 -6.00
CA PHE A 14 2.87 0.97 -5.73
C PHE A 14 3.25 1.61 -7.06
N THR A 15 3.74 2.85 -7.02
CA THR A 15 4.31 3.51 -8.19
C THR A 15 5.64 4.09 -7.78
N SER A 16 6.67 3.85 -8.59
CA SER A 16 7.89 4.62 -8.49
C SER A 16 7.62 6.09 -8.82
N ILE A 17 8.42 6.97 -8.22
CA ILE A 17 8.32 8.42 -8.46
C ILE A 17 8.69 8.71 -9.92
N ASP A 18 9.72 8.02 -10.45
CA ASP A 18 10.18 8.23 -11.82
C ASP A 18 9.10 7.84 -12.86
N ASN A 19 8.40 6.72 -12.66
CA ASN A 19 7.29 6.33 -13.54
C ASN A 19 6.13 7.34 -13.47
N LEU A 20 5.85 7.88 -12.28
CA LEU A 20 4.82 8.91 -12.13
C LEU A 20 5.21 10.18 -12.90
N CYS A 21 6.44 10.65 -12.74
CA CYS A 21 6.97 11.81 -13.47
C CYS A 21 6.91 11.58 -14.99
N TYR A 22 7.34 10.41 -15.46
CA TYR A 22 7.29 10.02 -16.87
C TYR A 22 5.87 10.08 -17.44
N VAL A 23 4.89 9.50 -16.72
CA VAL A 23 3.49 9.52 -17.14
C VAL A 23 2.94 10.95 -17.18
N VAL A 24 3.22 11.76 -16.16
CA VAL A 24 2.77 13.17 -16.11
C VAL A 24 3.34 13.97 -17.28
N GLU A 25 4.64 13.80 -17.59
CA GLU A 25 5.27 14.45 -18.74
C GLU A 25 4.64 14.00 -20.07
N GLY A 26 4.37 12.71 -20.22
CA GLY A 26 3.65 12.16 -21.39
C GLY A 26 2.26 12.78 -21.56
N LEU A 27 1.50 12.92 -20.47
CA LEU A 27 0.17 13.55 -20.49
C LEU A 27 0.20 15.05 -20.82
N LEU A 28 1.30 15.74 -20.51
CA LEU A 28 1.47 17.16 -20.83
C LEU A 28 1.93 17.41 -22.27
N THR A 29 2.58 16.43 -22.89
CA THR A 29 3.25 16.60 -24.20
C THR A 29 2.51 15.92 -25.36
N ARG A 30 1.63 14.96 -25.08
CA ARG A 30 0.89 14.20 -26.09
C ARG A 30 -0.62 14.49 -26.02
N GLU A 31 -1.30 14.32 -27.15
CA GLU A 31 -2.77 14.34 -27.17
C GLU A 31 -3.31 13.01 -26.63
N VAL A 32 -3.58 12.99 -25.32
CA VAL A 32 -4.21 11.85 -24.64
C VAL A 32 -5.69 12.13 -24.43
N ALA A 33 -6.53 11.14 -24.74
CA ALA A 33 -7.97 11.26 -24.55
C ALA A 33 -8.31 11.52 -23.07
N SER A 34 -9.23 12.46 -22.83
CA SER A 34 -9.69 12.76 -21.48
C SER A 34 -10.32 11.52 -20.82
N GLY A 35 -10.03 11.32 -19.54
CA GLY A 35 -10.61 10.24 -18.76
C GLY A 35 -9.82 9.93 -17.49
N ILE A 36 -10.26 8.88 -16.79
CA ILE A 36 -9.61 8.39 -15.57
C ILE A 36 -8.53 7.38 -15.96
N TYR A 37 -7.32 7.58 -15.46
CA TYR A 37 -6.18 6.68 -15.63
C TYR A 37 -5.66 6.29 -14.25
N HIS A 38 -5.46 4.99 -14.02
CA HIS A 38 -4.87 4.52 -12.77
C HIS A 38 -3.36 4.48 -12.89
N MET A 39 -2.68 5.11 -11.94
CA MET A 39 -1.22 5.04 -11.82
C MET A 39 -0.82 3.87 -10.93
N GLY A 40 0.21 3.14 -11.35
CA GLY A 40 0.80 2.03 -10.63
C GLY A 40 1.87 1.35 -11.47
N ASP A 41 2.85 0.73 -10.81
CA ASP A 41 3.77 -0.24 -11.37
C ASP A 41 3.07 -1.60 -11.49
N ASP A 42 3.72 -2.55 -12.15
CA ASP A 42 3.08 -3.79 -12.60
C ASP A 42 2.79 -4.78 -11.48
N GLU A 43 3.61 -4.76 -10.44
CA GLU A 43 3.53 -5.72 -9.35
C GLU A 43 2.93 -5.09 -8.11
N ALA A 44 1.89 -5.74 -7.58
CA ALA A 44 1.34 -5.39 -6.28
C ALA A 44 2.17 -6.02 -5.16
N LEU A 45 2.51 -5.22 -4.16
CA LEU A 45 3.26 -5.67 -2.98
C LEU A 45 2.35 -5.72 -1.76
N SER A 46 2.57 -6.72 -0.92
CA SER A 46 2.03 -6.74 0.43
C SER A 46 2.81 -5.83 1.36
N THR A 47 2.16 -5.37 2.44
CA THR A 47 2.86 -4.56 3.44
C THR A 47 3.98 -5.35 4.14
N ASN A 48 3.84 -6.67 4.25
CA ASN A 48 4.89 -7.54 4.78
C ASN A 48 6.12 -7.60 3.85
N GLU A 49 5.89 -7.76 2.54
CA GLU A 49 6.96 -7.70 1.53
C GLU A 49 7.63 -6.33 1.50
N LEU A 50 6.86 -5.25 1.56
CA LEU A 50 7.37 -3.88 1.60
C LEU A 50 8.30 -3.65 2.80
N ILE A 51 7.87 -4.04 4.01
CA ILE A 51 8.67 -3.89 5.22
C ILE A 51 9.94 -4.74 5.15
N ALA A 52 9.85 -5.96 4.60
CA ALA A 52 11.01 -6.81 4.39
C ALA A 52 12.01 -6.19 3.40
N LEU A 53 11.53 -5.59 2.30
CA LEU A 53 12.35 -4.89 1.31
C LEU A 53 13.04 -3.67 1.92
N MET A 54 12.30 -2.83 2.68
CA MET A 54 12.87 -1.69 3.38
C MET A 54 13.94 -2.11 4.39
N CYS A 55 13.70 -3.17 5.17
CA CYS A 55 14.69 -3.67 6.13
C CYS A 55 15.95 -4.16 5.41
N ARG A 56 15.79 -4.89 4.29
CA ARG A 56 16.91 -5.35 3.45
C ARG A 56 17.73 -4.17 2.92
N ALA A 57 17.08 -3.15 2.37
CA ALA A 57 17.73 -1.95 1.86
C ALA A 57 18.50 -1.18 2.95
N LEU A 58 17.98 -1.18 4.18
CA LEU A 58 18.60 -0.55 5.35
C LEU A 58 19.65 -1.43 6.05
N GLY A 59 19.91 -2.66 5.58
CA GLY A 59 20.81 -3.61 6.24
C GLY A 59 20.32 -4.08 7.62
N ARG A 60 19.01 -4.02 7.89
CA ARG A 60 18.39 -4.39 9.17
C ARG A 60 17.58 -5.67 9.04
N ARG A 61 17.41 -6.41 10.15
CA ARG A 61 16.51 -7.57 10.19
C ARG A 61 15.04 -7.13 10.34
N PRO A 62 14.11 -7.64 9.50
CA PRO A 62 12.69 -7.36 9.65
C PRO A 62 12.12 -8.04 10.89
N HIS A 63 11.30 -7.31 11.66
CA HIS A 63 10.64 -7.82 12.87
C HIS A 63 9.13 -7.87 12.61
N ILE A 64 8.69 -8.88 11.87
CA ILE A 64 7.27 -9.06 11.48
C ILE A 64 6.62 -10.04 12.46
N TRP A 65 5.66 -9.56 13.25
CA TRP A 65 4.89 -10.38 14.19
C TRP A 65 3.53 -10.71 13.60
N LYS A 66 3.11 -11.97 13.76
CA LYS A 66 1.82 -12.46 13.29
C LYS A 66 0.80 -12.48 14.43
N MET A 67 0.38 -11.30 14.87
CA MET A 67 -0.67 -11.20 15.90
C MET A 67 -2.01 -11.70 15.35
N ASN A 68 -2.85 -12.27 16.22
CA ASN A 68 -4.18 -12.74 15.83
C ASN A 68 -5.02 -11.55 15.30
N ARG A 69 -5.65 -11.74 14.15
CA ARG A 69 -6.47 -10.70 13.50
C ARG A 69 -7.60 -10.19 14.40
N GLY A 70 -8.29 -11.09 15.11
CA GLY A 70 -9.38 -10.73 16.01
C GLY A 70 -8.93 -9.89 17.20
N VAL A 71 -7.71 -10.12 17.71
CA VAL A 71 -7.12 -9.27 18.76
C VAL A 71 -6.86 -7.87 18.23
N MET A 72 -6.28 -7.75 17.03
CA MET A 72 -6.01 -6.45 16.41
C MET A 72 -7.29 -5.68 16.09
N GLU A 73 -8.31 -6.36 15.59
CA GLU A 73 -9.64 -5.79 15.35
C GLU A 73 -10.28 -5.33 16.66
N PHE A 74 -10.24 -6.16 17.71
CA PHE A 74 -10.75 -5.77 19.03
C PHE A 74 -10.05 -4.54 19.58
N CYS A 75 -8.70 -4.48 19.51
CA CYS A 75 -7.94 -3.30 19.89
C CYS A 75 -8.35 -2.06 19.09
N ALA A 76 -8.58 -2.20 17.78
CA ALA A 76 -9.02 -1.12 16.90
C ALA A 76 -10.44 -0.63 17.23
N ARG A 77 -11.35 -1.52 17.64
CA ARG A 77 -12.70 -1.15 18.11
C ARG A 77 -12.63 -0.27 19.36
N PHE A 78 -11.84 -0.70 20.36
CA PHE A 78 -11.59 0.11 21.56
C PHE A 78 -10.90 1.44 21.22
N GLY A 79 -9.93 1.39 20.30
CA GLY A 79 -9.24 2.60 19.86
C GLY A 79 -10.15 3.57 19.10
N THR A 80 -11.17 3.09 18.40
CA THR A 80 -12.20 3.94 17.78
C THR A 80 -13.01 4.68 18.83
N LEU A 81 -13.44 3.99 19.89
CA LEU A 81 -14.15 4.61 21.00
C LEU A 81 -13.30 5.67 21.73
N LEU A 82 -12.03 5.35 21.96
CA LEU A 82 -11.09 6.19 22.70
C LEU A 82 -10.35 7.22 21.82
N HIS A 83 -10.68 7.33 20.53
CA HIS A 83 -10.02 8.21 19.54
C HIS A 83 -8.49 8.01 19.48
N LEU A 84 -8.03 6.77 19.64
CA LEU A 84 -6.63 6.38 19.60
C LEU A 84 -6.08 6.31 18.17
N PRO A 85 -4.74 6.35 18.00
CA PRO A 85 -4.09 6.31 16.69
C PRO A 85 -4.28 4.99 15.92
N LEU A 86 -4.62 3.90 16.61
CA LEU A 86 -5.09 2.67 15.99
C LEU A 86 -6.60 2.60 16.19
N ASN A 87 -7.35 2.78 15.11
CA ASN A 87 -8.79 2.68 15.07
C ASN A 87 -9.22 1.79 13.91
N GLU A 88 -10.52 1.51 13.78
CA GLU A 88 -11.06 0.61 12.76
C GLU A 88 -10.75 1.09 11.34
N GLU A 89 -10.89 2.39 11.07
CA GLU A 89 -10.64 2.95 9.75
C GLU A 89 -9.16 2.78 9.35
N ARG A 90 -8.23 3.09 10.25
CA ARG A 90 -6.80 2.96 10.02
C ARG A 90 -6.37 1.51 9.89
N LEU A 91 -6.92 0.61 10.72
CA LEU A 91 -6.66 -0.81 10.59
C LEU A 91 -7.12 -1.31 9.22
N ARG A 92 -8.37 -0.99 8.82
CA ARG A 92 -8.90 -1.33 7.49
C ARG A 92 -8.01 -0.75 6.38
N LYS A 93 -7.65 0.52 6.45
CA LYS A 93 -6.74 1.18 5.50
C LYS A 93 -5.33 0.62 5.48
N LEU A 94 -4.92 -0.23 6.42
CA LEU A 94 -3.62 -0.94 6.37
C LEU A 94 -3.77 -2.37 5.87
N THR A 95 -4.93 -3.01 6.13
CA THR A 95 -5.15 -4.43 5.89
C THR A 95 -5.97 -4.72 4.63
N GLU A 96 -6.61 -3.71 4.04
CA GLU A 96 -7.36 -3.86 2.79
C GLU A 96 -6.43 -3.97 1.57
N ASN A 97 -6.92 -4.72 0.58
CA ASN A 97 -6.33 -4.81 -0.75
C ASN A 97 -6.67 -3.56 -1.56
N TYR A 98 -5.67 -3.01 -2.25
CA TYR A 98 -5.84 -1.87 -3.15
C TYR A 98 -4.96 -2.06 -4.39
N VAL A 99 -5.44 -2.87 -5.33
CA VAL A 99 -4.74 -3.18 -6.58
C VAL A 99 -5.47 -2.48 -7.71
N VAL A 100 -4.74 -1.71 -8.51
CA VAL A 100 -5.27 -0.96 -9.65
C VAL A 100 -4.65 -1.47 -10.94
N SER A 101 -5.38 -1.35 -12.05
CA SER A 101 -4.88 -1.73 -13.37
C SER A 101 -4.31 -0.52 -14.11
N ASN A 102 -3.02 -0.55 -14.44
CA ASN A 102 -2.33 0.47 -15.21
C ASN A 102 -2.41 0.26 -16.75
N ALA A 103 -3.17 -0.74 -17.22
CA ALA A 103 -3.23 -1.11 -18.64
C ALA A 103 -3.67 0.06 -19.53
N LYS A 104 -4.60 0.89 -19.04
CA LYS A 104 -5.13 2.03 -19.79
C LYS A 104 -4.08 3.10 -20.06
N ILE A 105 -3.21 3.41 -19.08
CA ILE A 105 -2.18 4.44 -19.26
C ILE A 105 -0.99 3.94 -20.06
N LYS A 106 -0.69 2.63 -20.01
CA LYS A 106 0.33 2.00 -20.85
C LYS A 106 -0.04 1.96 -22.33
N GLY A 107 -1.33 1.95 -22.65
CA GLY A 107 -1.85 1.96 -24.01
C GLY A 107 -2.10 3.36 -24.59
N ALA A 108 -1.88 4.42 -23.80
CA ALA A 108 -2.04 5.82 -24.20
C ALA A 108 -0.69 6.44 -24.59
#